data_AF-A0A7W0MZ31-F1
#
_entry.id   AF-A0A7W0MZ31-F1
#
_cell.length_a   1.000
_cell.length_b   1.000
_cell.length_c   1.000
_cell.angle_alpha   90.00
_cell.angle_beta   90.00
_cell.angle_gamma   90.00
#
_symmetry.space_group_name_H-M   'P 1'
#
loop_
_entity.id
_entity.type
_entity.pdbx_description
1 polymer ?
#
loop_
_entity_poly.entity_id
_entity_poly.type
_entity_poly.pdbx_seq_one_letter_code
_entity_poly.pdbx_strand_id
1 'polypeptide(L)' 'MNAALAALAFAPGLALGSFLNVVAARVPLRRSVVRPASACLSCGRAI' A
#
# COMPACT_ATOMS: atom_id res chain seq x y z
N MET A 1 6.20 -25.24 -14.52
CA MET A 1 5.74 -24.31 -13.47
C MET A 1 4.22 -24.28 -13.48
N ASN A 2 3.57 -24.62 -12.36
CA ASN A 2 2.11 -24.62 -12.30
C ASN A 2 1.60 -23.18 -12.20
N ALA A 3 1.07 -22.65 -13.30
CA ALA A 3 0.55 -21.28 -13.38
C ALA A 3 -0.49 -20.95 -12.30
N ALA A 4 -1.26 -21.95 -11.85
CA ALA A 4 -2.20 -21.82 -10.74
C ALA A 4 -1.52 -21.47 -9.40
N LEU A 5 -0.37 -22.09 -9.10
CA LEU A 5 0.41 -21.75 -7.91
C LEU A 5 1.02 -20.35 -8.01
N ALA A 6 1.47 -19.97 -9.21
CA ALA A 6 1.99 -18.64 -9.45
C ALA A 6 0.91 -17.57 -9.24
N ALA A 7 -0.30 -17.76 -9.79
CA ALA A 7 -1.42 -16.84 -9.61
C ALA A 7 -1.86 -16.70 -8.14
N LEU A 8 -1.89 -17.81 -7.39
CA LEU A 8 -2.20 -17.80 -5.96
C LEU A 8 -1.16 -17.05 -5.11
N ALA A 9 0.13 -17.07 -5.50
CA ALA A 9 1.17 -16.29 -4.84
C ALA A 9 1.20 -14.82 -5.33
N PHE A 10 0.82 -14.58 -6.58
CA PHE A 10 0.84 -13.26 -7.20
C PHE A 10 -0.19 -12.29 -6.60
N ALA A 11 -1.41 -12.76 -6.36
CA ALA A 11 -2.49 -11.94 -5.80
C ALA A 11 -2.13 -11.34 -4.41
N PRO A 12 -1.72 -12.14 -3.40
CA PRO A 12 -1.27 -11.58 -2.12
C PRO A 12 0.03 -10.80 -2.28
N GLY A 13 0.95 -11.21 -3.14
CA GLY A 13 2.18 -10.45 -3.41
C GLY A 13 1.93 -9.04 -3.92
N LEU A 14 1.01 -8.87 -4.86
CA LEU A 14 0.58 -7.57 -5.37
C LEU A 14 -0.16 -6.75 -4.32
N ALA A 15 -1.05 -7.38 -3.53
CA ALA A 15 -1.76 -6.70 -2.46
C ALA A 15 -0.79 -6.17 -1.38
N LEU A 16 0.14 -7.01 -0.93
CA LEU A 16 1.19 -6.63 0.02
C LEU A 16 2.12 -5.57 -0.57
N GLY A 17 2.54 -5.71 -1.83
CA GLY A 17 3.39 -4.71 -2.51
C GLY A 17 2.72 -3.34 -2.60
N SER A 18 1.43 -3.29 -2.95
CA SER A 18 0.64 -2.05 -2.97
C SER A 18 0.56 -1.40 -1.58
N PHE A 19 0.29 -2.21 -0.55
CA PHE A 19 0.25 -1.71 0.83
C PHE A 19 1.61 -1.20 1.30
N LEU A 20 2.68 -1.95 1.06
CA LEU A 20 4.05 -1.55 1.39
C LEU A 20 4.46 -0.25 0.69
N ASN A 21 4.02 -0.03 -0.55
CA ASN A 21 4.25 1.23 -1.25
C ASN A 21 3.59 2.42 -0.54
N VAL A 22 2.36 2.26 -0.03
CA VAL A 22 1.69 3.29 0.78
C VAL A 22 2.40 3.52 2.12
N VAL A 23 2.86 2.45 2.77
CA VAL A 23 3.61 2.52 4.03
C VAL A 23 4.95 3.24 3.81
N ALA A 24 5.70 2.89 2.77
CA ALA A 24 6.98 3.53 2.42
C ALA A 24 6.80 5.03 2.12
N ALA A 25 5.67 5.42 1.52
CA ALA A 25 5.36 6.82 1.28
C ALA A 25 4.94 7.59 2.55
N ARG A 26 4.32 6.93 3.56
CA ARG A 26 3.73 7.60 4.75
C ARG A 26 4.58 7.54 6.02
N VAL A 27 5.26 6.43 6.27
CA VAL A 27 6.07 6.19 7.49
C VAL A 27 7.24 7.16 7.68
N PRO A 28 8.09 7.47 6.67
CA PRO A 28 9.19 8.43 6.87
C PRO A 28 8.70 9.84 7.23
N LEU A 29 7.49 10.19 6.83
CA LEU A 29 6.84 11.48 7.14
C LEU A 29 6.13 11.48 8.50
N ARG A 30 6.26 10.41 9.31
CA ARG A 30 5.52 10.17 10.57
C ARG A 30 4.00 10.41 10.46
N ARG A 31 3.43 10.22 9.27
CA ARG A 31 1.99 10.38 9.06
C ARG A 31 1.27 9.06 9.33
N SER A 32 0.09 9.16 9.90
CA SER A 32 -0.77 8.00 10.18
C SER A 32 -1.08 7.23 8.90
N VAL A 33 -0.74 5.93 8.90
CA VAL A 33 -1.05 4.99 7.81
C VAL A 33 -2.54 4.63 7.81
N VAL A 34 -3.16 4.60 9.00
CA VAL A 34 -4.53 4.10 9.22
C VAL A 34 -5.61 5.15 8.94
N ARG A 35 -5.38 6.43 9.30
CA ARG A 35 -6.34 7.53 9.05
C ARG A 35 -5.57 8.84 8.80
N PRO A 36 -5.92 9.65 7.79
CA PRO A 36 -7.01 9.47 6.82
C PRO A 36 -6.61 8.49 5.70
N ALA A 37 -7.56 7.70 5.19
CA ALA A 37 -7.29 6.80 4.06
C ALA A 37 -6.95 7.62 2.79
N SER A 38 -7.67 8.72 2.56
CA SER A 38 -7.58 9.66 1.44
C SER A 38 -7.00 11.00 1.89
N ALA A 39 -5.73 11.04 2.31
CA ALA A 39 -5.03 12.30 2.52
C ALA A 39 -4.04 12.58 1.40
N CYS A 40 -4.15 13.75 0.78
CA CYS A 40 -3.18 14.25 -0.18
C CYS A 40 -1.78 14.26 0.46
N LEU A 41 -0.81 13.50 -0.09
CA LEU A 41 0.55 13.44 0.45
C LEU A 41 1.25 14.82 0.37
N SER A 42 0.97 15.60 -0.67
CA SER A 42 1.53 16.94 -0.90
C SER A 42 0.93 18.02 0.01
N CYS A 43 -0.35 17.92 0.36
CA CYS A 43 -1.11 19.01 0.95
C CYS A 43 -1.75 18.69 2.31
N GLY A 44 -1.72 17.42 2.74
CA GLY A 44 -2.16 16.96 4.07
C GLY A 44 -3.67 17.00 4.30
N ARG A 45 -4.46 17.49 3.33
CA ARG A 45 -5.92 17.55 3.43
C ARG A 45 -6.53 16.16 3.22
N ALA A 46 -7.38 15.76 4.16
CA ALA A 46 -8.26 14.61 4.01
C ALA A 46 -9.42 14.99 3.07
N ILE A 47 -9.70 14.13 2.11
CA ILE A 47 -10.83 14.24 1.18
C ILE A 47 -11.89 13.22 1.61
#